data_AF-A0A7C5KL34-F1
#
_entry.id   AF-A0A7C5KL34-F1
#
_cell.length_a   1.000
_cell.length_b   1.000
_cell.length_c   1.000
_cell.angle_alpha   90.00
_cell.angle_beta   90.00
_cell.angle_gamma   90.00
#
_symmetry.space_group_name_H-M   'P 1'
#
loop_
_entity.id
_entity.type
_entity.pdbx_description
1 polymer ?
#
loop_
_entity_poly.entity_id
_entity_poly.type
_entity_poly.pdbx_seq_one_letter_code
_entity_poly.pdbx_strand_id
1 'polypeptide(L)'
;MDFQHLSPQYLAELARQLAFLSAFLGGFAATFLATLVISAPKKRLSSWILSLTAFSASFFIVAVLVFIGLVIVLNPHAPKNVASPSSMTLSRVLGILSFLFGMLCLLSSIGLSGWLHSKRTGLATSLAALMGIALALWVSVGVG
;
A
#
# COMPACT_ATOMS: atom_id res chain seq x y z
N MET A 1 -8.09 12.03 -23.61
CA MET A 1 -6.78 11.37 -23.66
C MET A 1 -7.04 9.89 -23.75
N ASP A 2 -6.87 9.31 -24.94
CA ASP A 2 -7.22 7.92 -25.23
C ASP A 2 -6.28 6.95 -24.51
N PHE A 3 -6.75 6.34 -23.42
CA PHE A 3 -6.04 5.30 -22.65
C PHE A 3 -5.88 3.96 -23.39
N GLN A 4 -6.21 3.90 -24.69
CA GLN A 4 -6.27 2.65 -25.46
C GLN A 4 -4.90 2.18 -26.03
N HIS A 5 -3.81 2.94 -25.87
CA HIS A 5 -2.48 2.58 -26.39
C HIS A 5 -1.33 2.74 -25.37
N LEU A 6 -1.50 2.29 -24.13
CA LEU A 6 -0.35 2.11 -23.25
C LEU A 6 0.40 0.84 -23.65
N SER A 7 1.69 0.97 -23.98
CA SER A 7 2.51 -0.18 -24.34
C SER A 7 2.59 -1.17 -23.17
N PRO A 8 2.56 -2.50 -23.42
CA PRO A 8 2.71 -3.50 -22.37
C PRO A 8 3.99 -3.31 -21.55
N GLN A 9 5.05 -2.82 -22.21
CA GLN A 9 6.34 -2.48 -21.59
C GLN A 9 6.20 -1.35 -20.55
N TYR A 10 5.45 -0.29 -20.88
CA TYR A 10 5.19 0.81 -19.95
C TYR A 10 4.40 0.33 -18.72
N LEU A 11 3.38 -0.49 -18.94
CA LEU A 11 2.58 -1.07 -17.84
C LEU A 11 3.40 -2.01 -16.95
N ALA A 12 4.33 -2.77 -17.54
CA ALA A 12 5.23 -3.63 -16.79
C ALA A 12 6.20 -2.80 -15.92
N GLU A 13 6.73 -1.69 -16.44
CA GLU A 13 7.61 -0.83 -15.65
C GLU A 13 6.87 -0.15 -14.49
N LEU A 14 5.64 0.33 -14.72
CA LEU A 14 4.78 0.85 -13.64
C LEU A 14 4.53 -0.22 -12.57
N ALA A 15 4.20 -1.44 -12.97
CA ALA A 15 3.99 -2.55 -12.05
C ALA A 15 5.28 -2.85 -11.25
N ARG A 16 6.45 -2.80 -11.88
CA ARG A 16 7.75 -3.00 -11.21
C ARG A 16 8.03 -1.92 -10.16
N GLN A 17 7.76 -0.66 -10.48
CA GLN A 17 7.92 0.45 -9.55
C GLN A 17 6.95 0.37 -8.37
N LEU A 18 5.68 0.03 -8.63
CA LEU A 18 4.68 -0.17 -7.59
C LEU A 18 5.01 -1.38 -6.70
N ALA A 19 5.54 -2.47 -7.27
CA ALA A 19 6.04 -3.61 -6.50
C ALA A 19 7.20 -3.17 -5.58
N PHE A 20 8.17 -2.42 -6.10
CA PHE A 20 9.28 -1.90 -5.30
C PHE A 20 8.81 -0.98 -4.17
N LEU A 21 7.93 -0.02 -4.45
CA LEU A 21 7.36 0.87 -3.43
C LEU A 21 6.56 0.10 -2.38
N SER A 22 5.79 -0.90 -2.79
CA SER A 22 5.05 -1.78 -1.88
C SER A 22 6.00 -2.55 -0.96
N ALA A 23 7.09 -3.09 -1.49
CA ALA A 23 8.09 -3.81 -0.69
C ALA A 23 8.79 -2.89 0.32
N PHE A 24 9.16 -1.69 -0.11
CA PHE A 24 9.77 -0.68 0.75
C PHE A 24 8.84 -0.26 1.90
N LEU A 25 7.60 0.11 1.57
CA LEU A 25 6.59 0.51 2.56
C LEU A 25 6.19 -0.65 3.49
N GLY A 26 6.09 -1.87 2.94
CA GLY A 26 5.84 -3.08 3.71
C GLY A 26 6.96 -3.38 4.72
N GLY A 27 8.22 -3.21 4.31
CA GLY A 27 9.38 -3.31 5.20
C GLY A 27 9.34 -2.27 6.33
N PHE A 28 9.06 -1.01 6.00
CA PHE A 28 8.88 0.05 6.99
C PHE A 28 7.74 -0.29 7.97
N ALA A 29 6.59 -0.76 7.48
CA ALA A 29 5.48 -1.17 8.32
C ALA A 29 5.85 -2.33 9.25
N ALA A 30 6.58 -3.34 8.76
CA ALA A 30 7.04 -4.45 9.58
C ALA A 30 8.01 -4.01 10.69
N THR A 31 8.95 -3.12 10.38
CA THR A 31 9.86 -2.55 11.39
C THR A 31 9.08 -1.71 12.41
N PHE A 32 8.16 -0.86 11.95
CA PHE A 32 7.33 -0.06 12.84
C PHE A 32 6.47 -0.92 13.77
N LEU A 33 5.89 -2.00 13.24
CA LEU A 33 5.16 -3.01 14.01
C LEU A 33 6.05 -3.61 15.09
N ALA A 34 7.25 -4.08 14.74
CA ALA A 34 8.19 -4.68 15.68
C ALA A 34 8.57 -3.70 16.81
N THR A 35 8.85 -2.45 16.47
CA THR A 35 9.13 -1.39 17.47
C THR A 35 7.95 -1.17 18.40
N LEU A 36 6.71 -1.15 17.87
CA LEU A 36 5.51 -1.01 18.70
C LEU A 36 5.27 -2.21 19.61
N VAL A 37 5.52 -3.45 19.15
CA VAL A 37 5.41 -4.64 20.01
C VAL A 37 6.32 -4.53 21.23
N ILE A 38 7.53 -4.00 21.04
CA ILE A 38 8.56 -3.94 22.09
C ILE A 38 8.33 -2.74 23.03
N SER A 39 7.97 -1.58 22.46
CA SER A 39 8.06 -0.30 23.18
C SER A 39 6.70 0.34 23.49
N ALA A 40 5.60 -0.12 22.91
CA ALA A 40 4.30 0.53 23.12
C ALA A 40 3.73 0.22 24.52
N PRO A 41 3.11 1.21 25.19
CA PRO A 41 2.47 0.98 26.48
C PRO A 41 1.28 0.02 26.34
N LYS A 42 0.92 -0.72 27.40
CA LYS A 42 -0.26 -1.60 27.44
C LYS A 42 -1.57 -0.80 27.52
N LYS A 43 -1.91 -0.13 26.42
CA LYS A 43 -3.15 0.65 26.25
C LYS A 43 -3.97 0.05 25.11
N ARG A 44 -5.29 0.20 25.18
CA ARG A 44 -6.20 -0.22 24.09
C ARG A 44 -5.82 0.43 22.75
N LEU A 45 -5.36 1.68 22.79
CA LEU A 45 -4.89 2.41 21.62
C LEU A 45 -3.69 1.74 20.94
N SER A 46 -2.72 1.26 21.73
CA SER A 46 -1.54 0.54 21.20
C SER A 46 -1.94 -0.71 20.44
N SER A 47 -2.95 -1.45 20.93
CA SER A 47 -3.47 -2.63 20.24
C SER A 47 -4.03 -2.28 18.86
N TRP A 48 -4.77 -1.18 18.74
CA TRP A 48 -5.31 -0.73 17.46
C TRP A 48 -4.22 -0.33 16.47
N ILE A 49 -3.22 0.43 16.93
CA ILE A 49 -2.06 0.84 16.12
C ILE A 49 -1.30 -0.41 15.65
N LEU A 50 -1.10 -1.39 16.53
CA LEU A 50 -0.44 -2.63 16.21
C LEU A 50 -1.20 -3.41 15.12
N SER A 51 -2.52 -3.57 15.28
CA SER A 51 -3.36 -4.23 14.28
C SER A 51 -3.33 -3.50 12.93
N LEU A 52 -3.46 -2.16 12.91
CA LEU A 52 -3.40 -1.37 11.68
C LEU A 52 -2.05 -1.51 10.97
N THR A 53 -0.95 -1.53 11.72
CA THR A 53 0.38 -1.70 11.15
C THR A 53 0.57 -3.11 10.58
N ALA A 54 0.06 -4.13 11.26
CA ALA A 54 0.09 -5.51 10.78
C ALA A 54 -0.72 -5.67 9.49
N PHE A 55 -1.95 -5.14 9.45
CA PHE A 55 -2.76 -5.12 8.23
C PHE A 55 -2.02 -4.40 7.10
N SER A 56 -1.44 -3.23 7.38
CA SER A 56 -0.66 -2.48 6.39
C SER A 56 0.46 -3.32 5.77
N ALA A 57 1.30 -3.94 6.60
CA ALA A 57 2.39 -4.79 6.13
C ALA A 57 1.88 -5.96 5.28
N SER A 58 0.81 -6.63 5.72
CA SER A 58 0.20 -7.74 4.98
C SER A 58 -0.36 -7.30 3.62
N PHE A 59 -1.06 -6.17 3.56
CA PHE A 59 -1.59 -5.64 2.30
C PHE A 59 -0.48 -5.22 1.33
N PHE A 60 0.61 -4.63 1.83
CA PHE A 60 1.77 -4.33 0.99
C PHE A 60 2.45 -5.59 0.45
N ILE A 61 2.59 -6.65 1.25
CA ILE A 61 3.11 -7.94 0.75
C ILE A 61 2.22 -8.49 -0.38
N VAL A 62 0.89 -8.44 -0.20
CA VAL A 62 -0.05 -8.86 -1.25
C VAL A 62 0.12 -7.99 -2.51
N ALA A 63 0.22 -6.67 -2.36
CA ALA A 63 0.43 -5.75 -3.48
C ALA A 63 1.72 -6.07 -4.26
N VAL A 64 2.83 -6.37 -3.56
CA VAL A 64 4.10 -6.80 -4.19
C VAL A 64 3.86 -8.03 -5.06
N LEU A 65 3.26 -9.09 -4.51
CA LEU A 65 3.04 -10.34 -5.23
C LEU A 65 2.14 -10.14 -6.45
N VAL A 66 1.10 -9.33 -6.32
CA VAL A 66 0.16 -9.05 -7.40
C VAL A 66 0.83 -8.23 -8.51
N PHE A 67 1.63 -7.21 -8.18
CA PHE A 67 2.35 -6.41 -9.18
C PHE A 67 3.45 -7.21 -9.87
N ILE A 68 4.17 -8.09 -9.16
CA ILE A 68 5.10 -9.05 -9.79
C ILE A 68 4.34 -9.96 -10.77
N GLY A 69 3.18 -10.48 -10.37
CA GLY A 69 2.31 -11.27 -11.25
C GLY A 69 1.88 -10.49 -12.49
N LEU A 70 1.55 -9.20 -12.35
CA LEU A 70 1.20 -8.33 -13.46
C LEU A 70 2.38 -8.13 -14.43
N VAL A 71 3.60 -7.97 -13.92
CA VAL A 71 4.82 -7.93 -14.75
C VAL A 71 4.94 -9.23 -15.55
N ILE A 72 4.78 -10.39 -14.92
CA ILE A 72 4.86 -11.71 -15.59
C ILE A 72 3.83 -11.82 -16.71
N VAL A 73 2.58 -11.44 -16.45
CA VAL A 73 1.48 -11.48 -17.44
C VAL A 73 1.74 -10.56 -18.63
N LEU A 74 2.40 -9.42 -18.40
CA LEU A 74 2.73 -8.44 -19.45
C LEU A 74 4.00 -8.77 -20.25
N ASN A 75 4.73 -9.83 -19.90
CA ASN A 75 5.93 -10.22 -20.64
C ASN A 75 5.57 -10.79 -22.03
N PRO A 76 6.29 -10.38 -23.10
CA PRO A 76 6.00 -10.84 -24.46
C PRO A 76 6.26 -12.35 -24.67
N HIS A 77 7.05 -12.98 -23.79
CA HIS A 77 7.32 -14.42 -23.79
C HIS A 77 6.42 -15.22 -22.84
N ALA A 78 5.42 -14.60 -22.22
CA ALA A 78 4.53 -15.30 -21.31
C ALA A 78 3.65 -16.31 -22.08
N PRO A 79 3.46 -17.54 -21.56
CA PRO A 79 2.63 -18.52 -22.24
C PRO A 79 1.15 -18.07 -22.28
N LYS A 80 0.44 -18.40 -23.37
CA LYS A 80 -0.91 -17.86 -23.66
C LYS A 80 -1.97 -18.22 -22.60
N ASN A 81 -1.70 -19.22 -21.77
CA ASN A 81 -2.56 -19.63 -20.65
C ASN A 81 -2.52 -18.67 -19.44
N VAL A 82 -1.45 -17.88 -19.28
CA VAL A 82 -1.32 -16.88 -18.21
C VAL A 82 -1.64 -15.46 -18.70
N ALA A 83 -1.43 -15.18 -19.98
CA ALA A 83 -1.70 -13.89 -20.62
C ALA A 83 -3.20 -13.70 -21.01
N SER A 84 -4.12 -14.01 -20.10
CA SER A 84 -5.54 -13.74 -20.31
C SER A 84 -5.88 -12.28 -20.02
N PRO A 85 -6.77 -11.62 -20.80
CA PRO A 85 -7.24 -10.27 -20.50
C PRO A 85 -7.90 -10.15 -19.11
N SER A 86 -8.52 -11.24 -18.64
CA SER A 86 -9.16 -11.30 -17.33
C SER A 86 -8.15 -11.32 -16.17
N SER A 87 -7.05 -12.05 -16.30
CA SER A 87 -6.00 -12.10 -15.27
C SER A 87 -5.27 -10.76 -15.16
N MET A 88 -5.02 -10.09 -16.29
CA MET A 88 -4.41 -8.76 -16.33
C MET A 88 -5.27 -7.71 -15.58
N THR A 89 -6.57 -7.68 -15.84
CA THR A 89 -7.49 -6.72 -15.20
C THR A 89 -7.60 -6.99 -13.70
N LEU A 90 -7.72 -8.26 -13.31
CA LEU A 90 -7.82 -8.68 -11.92
C LEU A 90 -6.55 -8.34 -11.12
N SER A 91 -5.36 -8.62 -11.67
CA SER A 91 -4.09 -8.24 -11.04
C SER A 91 -3.96 -6.73 -10.89
N ARG A 92 -4.38 -5.94 -11.88
CA ARG A 92 -4.34 -4.47 -11.76
C ARG A 92 -5.24 -3.98 -10.62
N VAL A 93 -6.50 -4.42 -10.58
CA VAL A 93 -7.47 -3.96 -9.57
C VAL A 93 -7.06 -4.40 -8.17
N LEU A 94 -6.69 -5.67 -7.99
CA LEU A 94 -6.26 -6.19 -6.69
C LEU A 94 -4.96 -5.55 -6.20
N GLY A 95 -4.01 -5.29 -7.10
CA GLY A 95 -2.75 -4.63 -6.76
C GLY A 95 -2.97 -3.21 -6.28
N ILE A 96 -3.77 -2.42 -7.01
CA ILE A 96 -4.12 -1.05 -6.63
C ILE A 96 -4.90 -1.01 -5.32
N LEU A 97 -5.92 -1.85 -5.15
CA LEU A 97 -6.71 -1.90 -3.92
C LEU A 97 -5.85 -2.28 -2.72
N SER A 98 -5.03 -3.32 -2.85
CA SER A 98 -4.14 -3.78 -1.78
C SER A 98 -3.12 -2.70 -1.41
N PHE A 99 -2.54 -2.01 -2.40
CA PHE A 99 -1.63 -0.89 -2.16
C PHE A 99 -2.31 0.27 -1.41
N LEU A 100 -3.52 0.66 -1.83
CA LEU A 100 -4.29 1.73 -1.20
C LEU A 100 -4.69 1.36 0.23
N PHE A 101 -5.24 0.17 0.46
CA PHE A 101 -5.55 -0.29 1.81
C PHE A 101 -4.31 -0.34 2.70
N GLY A 102 -3.20 -0.86 2.18
CA GLY A 102 -1.91 -0.86 2.88
C GLY A 102 -1.47 0.53 3.32
N MET A 103 -1.56 1.50 2.41
CA MET A 103 -1.22 2.90 2.66
C MET A 103 -2.15 3.56 3.69
N LEU A 104 -3.47 3.38 3.56
CA LEU A 104 -4.46 3.95 4.48
C LEU A 104 -4.28 3.40 5.90
N CYS A 105 -4.05 2.09 6.04
CA CYS A 105 -3.74 1.47 7.32
C CYS A 105 -2.43 2.01 7.91
N LEU A 106 -1.39 2.20 7.10
CA LEU A 106 -0.11 2.76 7.56
C LEU A 106 -0.27 4.19 8.07
N LEU A 107 -0.90 5.06 7.27
CA LEU A 107 -1.13 6.46 7.62
C LEU A 107 -1.97 6.58 8.88
N SER A 108 -3.03 5.77 8.99
CA SER A 108 -3.85 5.71 10.19
C SER A 108 -3.01 5.30 11.41
N SER A 109 -2.19 4.25 11.28
CA SER A 109 -1.32 3.80 12.36
C SER A 109 -0.34 4.90 12.82
N ILE A 110 0.33 5.58 11.88
CA ILE A 110 1.24 6.68 12.17
C ILE A 110 0.49 7.84 12.85
N GLY A 111 -0.69 8.21 12.34
CA GLY A 111 -1.52 9.26 12.92
C GLY A 111 -1.91 8.97 14.37
N LEU A 112 -2.36 7.75 14.64
CA LEU A 112 -2.72 7.29 15.98
C LEU A 112 -1.50 7.15 16.91
N SER A 113 -0.31 6.83 16.39
CA SER A 113 0.90 6.59 17.19
C SER A 113 1.35 7.81 18.01
N GLY A 114 1.15 9.04 17.51
CA GLY A 114 1.53 10.24 18.23
C GLY A 114 0.76 10.46 19.54
N TRP A 115 -0.45 9.87 19.65
CA TRP A 115 -1.27 9.90 20.86
C TRP A 115 -0.74 8.97 21.97
N LEU A 116 0.16 8.04 21.65
CA LEU A 116 0.82 7.21 22.67
C LEU A 116 1.74 8.04 23.57
N HIS A 117 2.35 9.10 23.02
CA HIS A 117 3.31 9.94 23.72
C HIS A 117 2.67 11.16 24.40
N SER A 118 1.96 12.00 23.66
CA SER A 118 1.33 13.22 24.21
C SER A 118 0.17 13.72 23.36
N LYS A 119 -0.70 14.58 23.93
CA LYS A 119 -1.81 15.21 23.18
C LYS A 119 -1.32 16.11 22.04
N ARG A 120 -0.19 16.81 22.21
CA ARG A 120 0.36 17.72 21.20
C ARG A 120 0.95 16.96 20.01
N THR A 121 1.74 15.92 20.29
CA THR A 121 2.28 15.04 19.25
C THR A 121 1.17 14.28 18.52
N GLY A 122 0.15 13.82 19.24
CA GLY A 122 -1.01 13.15 18.64
C GLY A 122 -1.79 14.04 17.67
N LEU A 123 -2.00 15.31 18.01
CA LEU A 123 -2.67 16.25 17.11
C LEU A 123 -1.85 16.51 15.84
N ALA A 124 -0.54 16.71 15.99
CA ALA A 124 0.37 16.93 14.86
C ALA A 124 0.43 15.73 13.91
N THR A 125 0.60 14.51 14.44
CA THR A 125 0.66 13.29 13.61
C THR A 125 -0.69 12.97 12.97
N SER A 126 -1.80 13.21 13.68
CA SER A 126 -3.14 12.99 13.12
C SER A 126 -3.46 13.95 12.00
N LEU A 127 -3.08 15.23 12.13
CA LEU A 127 -3.27 16.22 11.07
C LEU A 127 -2.44 15.86 9.83
N ALA A 128 -1.18 15.46 10.03
CA ALA A 128 -0.32 14.99 8.94
C ALA A 128 -0.90 13.74 8.26
N ALA A 129 -1.37 12.76 9.05
CA ALA A 129 -2.00 11.55 8.53
C ALA A 129 -3.30 11.84 7.76
N LEU A 130 -4.17 12.70 8.29
CA LEU A 130 -5.41 13.10 7.63
C LEU A 130 -5.13 13.81 6.30
N MET A 131 -4.15 14.72 6.29
CA MET A 131 -3.74 15.39 5.05
C MET A 131 -3.17 14.40 4.03
N GLY A 132 -2.34 13.45 4.48
CA GLY A 132 -1.82 12.38 3.63
C GLY A 132 -2.93 11.49 3.05
N ILE A 133 -3.92 11.10 3.86
CA ILE A 133 -5.08 10.32 3.42
C ILE A 133 -5.92 11.11 2.41
N ALA A 134 -6.21 12.38 2.70
CA ALA A 134 -7.01 13.23 1.81
C ALA A 134 -6.33 13.40 0.44
N LEU A 135 -5.02 13.65 0.42
CA LEU A 135 -4.25 13.77 -0.81
C LEU A 135 -4.16 12.43 -1.56
N ALA A 136 -3.92 11.33 -0.86
CA ALA A 136 -3.87 10.01 -1.48
C ALA A 136 -5.20 9.62 -2.13
N LEU A 137 -6.32 9.87 -1.45
CA LEU A 137 -7.66 9.63 -2.00
C LEU A 137 -7.98 10.56 -3.15
N TRP A 138 -7.62 11.84 -3.04
CA TRP A 138 -7.82 12.82 -4.11
C TRP A 138 -7.06 12.42 -5.38
N VAL A 139 -5.79 12.01 -5.26
CA VAL A 139 -5.00 11.48 -6.38
C VAL A 139 -5.64 10.21 -6.94
N SER A 140 -6.11 9.30 -6.09
CA SER A 140 -6.70 8.04 -6.54
C SER A 140 -8.01 8.24 -7.31
N VAL A 141 -8.83 9.21 -6.91
CA VAL A 141 -10.08 9.57 -7.60
C VAL A 141 -9.81 10.40 -8.86
N GLY A 142 -8.80 11.29 -8.83
CA GLY A 142 -8.45 12.15 -9.96
C GLY A 142 -7.68 11.44 -11.08
N VAL A 143 -7.07 10.28 -10.79
CA VAL A 143 -6.34 9.45 -11.76
C VAL A 143 -7.23 8.33 -12.36
N GLY A 144 -8.36 8.01 -11.73
CA GLY A 144 -9.35 7.04 -12.22
C GLY A 144 -10.30 7.62 -13.26
#